data_AF-A0A9N9PF53-F1
#
_entry.id   AF-A0A9N9PF53-F1
#
_cell.length_a   1.000
_cell.length_b   1.000
_cell.length_c   1.000
_cell.angle_alpha   90.00
_cell.angle_beta   90.00
_cell.angle_gamma   90.00
#
_symmetry.space_group_name_H-M   'P 1'
#
loop_
_entity.id
_entity.type
_entity.pdbx_description
1 polymer ?
#
loop_
_entity_poly.entity_id
_entity_poly.type
_entity_poly.pdbx_seq_one_letter_code
_entity_poly.pdbx_strand_id
1 'polypeptide(L)'
;INAISVVYLGMKKDRWIEQSELKATVKRAVESTSNVRMKSSRRSRISQILSQFENAFERVSGLYDMGAIKSDKGKPLDSDKIDKNINLLKNKLKKDNTALYQHLYSAVSSYPINELTWKDPLASQVISNKSTIVENLKTDYTKAFE
;
A
#
# COMPACT_ATOMS: atom_id res chain seq x y z
N ILE A 1 14.49 12.42 13.25
CA ILE A 1 13.26 11.60 13.36
C ILE A 1 13.43 10.65 14.54
N ASN A 2 12.51 10.59 15.51
CA ASN A 2 12.57 9.69 16.67
C ASN A 2 11.65 8.46 16.46
N ALA A 3 11.84 7.39 17.25
CA ALA A 3 11.09 6.13 17.09
C ALA A 3 9.56 6.31 17.12
N ILE A 4 9.06 7.20 17.99
CA ILE A 4 7.63 7.56 18.06
C ILE A 4 7.14 8.14 16.73
N SER A 5 7.89 9.06 16.13
CA SER A 5 7.55 9.64 14.83
C SER A 5 7.60 8.60 13.70
N VAL A 6 8.54 7.65 13.74
CA VAL A 6 8.62 6.56 12.76
C VAL A 6 7.38 5.68 12.84
N VAL A 7 6.99 5.24 14.05
CA VAL A 7 5.81 4.40 14.24
C VAL A 7 4.55 5.16 13.84
N TYR A 8 4.37 6.39 14.32
CA TYR A 8 3.22 7.22 13.98
C TYR A 8 3.10 7.43 12.47
N LEU A 9 4.20 7.76 11.79
CA LEU A 9 4.20 7.93 10.33
C LEU A 9 4.00 6.61 9.60
N GLY A 10 4.53 5.48 10.09
CA GLY A 10 4.28 4.16 9.51
C GLY A 10 2.80 3.81 9.55
N MET A 11 2.14 4.04 10.69
CA MET A 11 0.70 3.79 10.87
C MET A 11 -0.20 4.80 10.16
N LYS A 12 0.30 6.01 9.87
CA LYS A 12 -0.43 7.08 9.19
C LYS A 12 -0.28 7.06 7.67
N LYS A 13 0.94 6.85 7.15
CA LYS A 13 1.26 6.90 5.72
C LYS A 13 0.79 5.65 4.99
N ASP A 14 1.00 4.48 5.60
CA ASP A 14 0.40 3.25 5.11
C ASP A 14 -0.88 2.99 5.88
N ARG A 15 -2.00 3.45 5.31
CA ARG A 15 -3.30 3.45 5.98
C ARG A 15 -3.80 2.04 6.29
N TRP A 16 -3.22 1.01 5.69
CA TRP A 16 -3.73 -0.36 5.76
C TRP A 16 -2.78 -1.37 6.37
N ILE A 17 -1.53 -0.99 6.67
CA ILE A 17 -0.62 -1.87 7.39
C ILE A 17 -1.21 -2.21 8.76
N GLU A 18 -1.33 -3.51 9.03
CA GLU A 18 -1.76 -3.97 10.35
C GLU A 18 -0.65 -3.69 11.37
N GLN A 19 -1.02 -3.35 12.61
CA GLN A 19 -0.06 -3.06 13.68
C GLN A 19 0.93 -4.24 13.87
N SER A 20 0.40 -5.46 13.86
CA SER A 20 1.15 -6.72 13.91
C SER A 20 2.15 -6.85 12.76
N GLU A 21 1.74 -6.50 11.54
CA GLU A 21 2.56 -6.58 10.33
C GLU A 21 3.70 -5.56 10.33
N LEU A 22 3.43 -4.32 10.77
CA LEU A 22 4.45 -3.29 10.96
C LEU A 22 5.50 -3.76 11.98
N LYS A 23 5.05 -4.28 13.13
CA LYS A 23 5.93 -4.81 14.19
C LYS A 23 6.78 -5.98 13.67
N ALA A 24 6.17 -6.93 12.97
CA ALA A 24 6.84 -8.10 12.42
C ALA A 24 7.89 -7.73 11.35
N THR A 25 7.60 -6.73 10.52
CA THR A 25 8.51 -6.25 9.47
C THR A 25 9.76 -5.60 10.08
N VAL A 26 9.59 -4.75 11.09
CA VAL A 26 10.72 -4.13 11.78
C VAL A 26 11.55 -5.17 12.53
N LYS A 27 10.92 -6.15 13.19
CA LYS A 27 11.65 -7.26 13.84
C LYS A 27 12.49 -8.05 12.84
N ARG A 28 11.92 -8.47 11.70
CA ARG A 28 12.66 -9.15 10.64
C ARG A 28 13.84 -8.33 10.12
N ALA A 29 13.65 -7.02 9.93
CA ALA A 29 14.73 -6.14 9.48
C ALA A 29 15.89 -6.11 10.49
N VAL A 30 15.57 -6.01 11.79
CA VAL A 30 16.57 -6.03 12.87
C VAL A 30 17.27 -7.40 12.96
N GLU A 31 16.53 -8.49 12.90
CA GLU A 31 17.07 -9.86 12.95
C GLU A 31 17.99 -10.14 11.75
N SER A 32 17.60 -9.71 10.55
CA SER A 32 18.42 -9.79 9.34
C SER A 32 19.76 -9.07 9.51
N THR A 33 19.77 -7.88 10.12
CA THR A 33 21.02 -7.16 10.42
C THR A 33 21.85 -7.81 11.54
N SER A 34 21.22 -8.55 12.44
CA SER A 34 21.87 -9.17 13.60
C SER A 34 22.59 -10.49 13.27
N ASN A 35 22.20 -11.15 12.17
CA ASN A 35 22.79 -12.40 11.71
C ASN A 35 24.13 -12.21 10.96
N VAL A 36 24.52 -10.96 10.69
CA VAL A 36 25.82 -10.63 10.10
C VAL A 36 26.91 -10.65 11.18
N ARG A 37 28.08 -11.23 10.89
CA ARG A 37 29.24 -11.18 11.79
C ARG A 37 29.66 -9.72 12.03
N MET A 38 29.18 -9.13 13.13
CA MET A 38 29.35 -7.71 13.47
C MET A 38 30.06 -7.51 14.80
N LYS A 39 30.73 -6.35 14.94
CA LYS A 39 31.37 -5.91 16.19
C LYS A 39 30.34 -5.79 17.32
N SER A 40 30.74 -6.11 18.55
CA SER A 40 29.88 -6.06 19.76
C SER A 40 29.21 -4.70 19.95
N SER A 41 29.90 -3.60 19.67
CA SER A 41 29.36 -2.23 19.75
C SER A 41 28.27 -1.92 18.72
N ARG A 42 28.29 -2.57 17.55
CA ARG A 42 27.20 -2.44 16.58
C ARG A 42 26.01 -3.29 17.01
N ARG A 43 26.25 -4.49 17.54
CA ARG A 43 25.21 -5.37 18.06
C ARG A 43 24.44 -4.71 19.21
N SER A 44 25.13 -4.06 20.15
CA SER A 44 24.48 -3.34 21.24
C SER A 44 23.61 -2.18 20.75
N ARG A 45 24.07 -1.42 19.74
CA ARG A 45 23.29 -0.34 19.11
C ARG A 45 22.03 -0.87 18.40
N ILE A 46 22.13 -2.01 17.72
CA ILE A 46 20.98 -2.66 17.07
C ILE A 46 19.94 -3.08 18.11
N SER A 47 20.37 -3.70 19.22
CA SER A 47 19.47 -4.04 20.34
C SER A 47 18.81 -2.80 20.96
N GLN A 48 19.55 -1.69 21.10
CA GLN A 48 18.99 -0.42 21.58
C GLN A 48 17.93 0.14 20.63
N ILE A 49 18.16 0.09 19.31
CA ILE A 49 17.18 0.53 18.31
C ILE A 49 15.90 -0.29 18.41
N LEU A 50 16.01 -1.62 18.55
CA LEU A 50 14.84 -2.48 18.71
C LEU A 50 14.04 -2.15 19.97
N SER A 51 14.72 -2.00 21.12
CA SER A 51 14.06 -1.64 22.38
C SER A 51 13.38 -0.28 22.31
N GLN A 52 14.00 0.71 21.67
CA GLN A 52 13.39 2.03 21.45
C GLN A 52 12.17 1.95 20.53
N PHE A 53 12.23 1.12 19.49
CA PHE A 53 11.10 0.88 18.60
C PHE A 53 9.95 0.21 19.34
N GLU A 54 10.18 -0.86 20.10
CA GLU A 54 9.13 -1.57 20.85
C GLU A 54 8.44 -0.66 21.86
N ASN A 55 9.21 0.13 22.62
CA ASN A 55 8.65 1.10 23.56
C ASN A 55 7.81 2.19 22.86
N ALA A 56 8.27 2.68 21.70
CA ALA A 56 7.52 3.64 20.92
C ALA A 56 6.26 3.03 20.30
N PHE A 57 6.36 1.78 19.84
CA PHE A 57 5.27 1.03 19.24
C PHE A 57 4.12 0.85 20.22
N GLU A 58 4.39 0.31 21.41
CA GLU A 58 3.35 0.10 22.43
C GLU A 58 2.64 1.42 22.81
N ARG A 59 3.38 2.53 22.92
CA ARG A 59 2.79 3.85 23.23
C ARG A 59 1.90 4.37 22.11
N VAL A 60 2.35 4.29 20.86
CA VAL A 60 1.58 4.80 19.72
C VAL A 60 0.38 3.90 19.42
N SER A 61 0.55 2.58 19.52
CA SER A 61 -0.54 1.60 19.43
C SER A 61 -1.60 1.85 20.50
N GLY A 62 -1.22 2.03 21.77
CA GLY A 62 -2.16 2.34 22.84
C GLY A 62 -2.97 3.63 22.59
N LEU A 63 -2.34 4.67 22.04
CA LEU A 63 -3.04 5.90 21.64
C LEU A 63 -4.00 5.68 20.45
N TYR A 64 -3.66 4.79 19.54
CA TYR A 64 -4.54 4.37 18.45
C TYR A 64 -5.76 3.59 18.97
N ASP A 65 -5.54 2.64 19.88
CA ASP A 65 -6.59 1.79 20.45
C ASP A 65 -7.55 2.59 21.33
N MET A 66 -7.03 3.63 22.00
CA MET A 66 -7.84 4.62 22.74
C MET A 66 -8.59 5.61 21.83
N GLY A 67 -8.39 5.56 20.51
CA GLY A 67 -9.00 6.49 19.55
C GLY A 67 -8.45 7.92 19.61
N ALA A 68 -7.38 8.17 20.37
CA ALA A 68 -6.75 9.49 20.52
C ALA A 68 -6.04 9.93 19.23
N ILE A 69 -5.56 8.97 18.44
CA ILE A 69 -5.03 9.22 17.10
C ILE A 69 -6.12 8.96 16.08
N LYS A 70 -6.63 10.03 15.46
CA LYS A 70 -7.54 9.93 14.32
C LYS A 70 -6.81 9.27 13.16
N SER A 71 -7.29 8.11 12.77
CA SER A 71 -6.82 7.44 11.58
C SER A 71 -7.69 7.89 10.41
N ASP A 72 -7.14 8.62 9.45
CA ASP A 72 -7.77 8.83 8.12
C ASP A 72 -7.71 7.54 7.27
N LYS A 73 -7.71 6.39 7.94
CA LYS A 73 -8.01 5.12 7.32
C LYS A 73 -9.43 5.30 6.83
N GLY A 74 -9.60 5.43 5.51
CA GLY A 74 -10.91 5.17 4.92
C GLY A 74 -11.35 3.77 5.35
N LYS A 75 -12.52 3.33 4.91
CA LYS A 75 -12.75 1.88 4.92
C LYS A 75 -11.96 1.28 3.76
N PRO A 76 -11.24 0.15 3.90
CA PRO A 76 -10.75 -0.56 2.73
C PRO A 76 -11.93 -0.77 1.79
N LEU A 77 -11.70 -0.72 0.49
CA LEU A 77 -12.76 -1.03 -0.46
C LEU A 77 -13.17 -2.49 -0.21
N ASP A 78 -14.42 -2.66 0.22
CA ASP A 78 -15.02 -3.98 0.45
C ASP A 78 -15.19 -4.73 -0.87
N SER A 79 -15.46 -6.04 -0.77
CA SER A 79 -15.65 -6.92 -1.94
C SER A 79 -16.73 -6.38 -2.87
N ASP A 80 -17.84 -5.86 -2.33
CA ASP A 80 -18.93 -5.31 -3.13
C ASP A 80 -18.48 -4.09 -3.96
N LYS A 81 -17.63 -3.23 -3.39
CA LYS A 81 -17.05 -2.09 -4.10
C LYS A 81 -16.01 -2.53 -5.13
N ILE A 82 -15.22 -3.56 -4.85
CA ILE A 82 -14.32 -4.17 -5.83
C ILE A 82 -15.14 -4.67 -7.03
N ASP A 83 -16.16 -5.49 -6.77
CA ASP A 83 -17.05 -6.04 -7.79
C ASP A 83 -17.69 -4.95 -8.63
N LYS A 84 -18.27 -3.93 -7.98
CA LYS A 84 -18.88 -2.78 -8.67
C LYS A 84 -17.87 -2.05 -9.55
N ASN A 85 -16.65 -1.81 -9.05
CA ASN A 85 -15.62 -1.10 -9.80
C ASN A 85 -15.12 -1.91 -11.00
N ILE A 86 -14.91 -3.22 -10.85
CA ILE A 86 -14.50 -4.10 -11.94
C ILE A 86 -15.60 -4.20 -13.00
N ASN A 87 -16.86 -4.33 -12.59
CA ASN A 87 -17.98 -4.35 -13.54
C ASN A 87 -18.12 -3.01 -14.27
N LEU A 88 -17.93 -1.88 -13.58
CA LEU A 88 -17.90 -0.56 -14.22
C LEU A 88 -16.75 -0.45 -15.24
N LEU A 89 -15.57 -0.96 -14.92
CA LEU A 89 -14.43 -0.99 -15.84
C LEU A 89 -14.71 -1.86 -17.06
N LYS A 90 -15.21 -3.09 -16.87
CA LYS A 90 -15.63 -3.99 -17.96
C LYS A 90 -16.63 -3.32 -18.88
N ASN A 91 -17.64 -2.64 -18.32
CA ASN A 91 -18.64 -1.91 -19.09
C ASN A 91 -18.05 -0.72 -19.86
N LYS A 92 -17.04 -0.03 -19.32
CA LYS A 92 -16.33 1.03 -20.04
C LYS A 92 -15.47 0.47 -21.17
N LEU A 93 -14.77 -0.63 -20.92
CA LEU A 93 -13.90 -1.26 -21.92
C LEU A 93 -14.71 -1.84 -23.08
N LYS A 94 -15.91 -2.37 -22.81
CA LYS A 94 -16.82 -2.92 -23.83
C LYS A 94 -17.35 -1.87 -24.83
N LYS A 95 -17.29 -0.57 -24.50
CA LYS A 95 -17.85 0.49 -25.37
C LYS A 95 -17.02 0.74 -26.63
N ASP A 96 -15.75 0.34 -26.62
CA ASP A 96 -14.81 0.56 -27.71
C ASP A 96 -14.39 -0.81 -28.30
N ASN A 97 -14.48 -0.93 -29.62
CA ASN A 97 -14.20 -2.18 -30.35
C ASN A 97 -12.79 -2.23 -30.96
N THR A 98 -11.93 -1.27 -30.66
CA THR A 98 -10.52 -1.34 -31.05
C THR A 98 -9.83 -2.56 -30.42
N ALA A 99 -8.81 -3.08 -31.12
CA ALA A 99 -8.08 -4.26 -30.69
C ALA A 99 -7.51 -4.12 -29.27
N LEU A 100 -7.04 -2.92 -28.91
CA LEU A 100 -6.53 -2.61 -27.57
C LEU A 100 -7.61 -2.80 -26.50
N TYR A 101 -8.80 -2.24 -26.69
CA TYR A 101 -9.88 -2.32 -25.72
C TYR A 101 -10.43 -3.75 -25.57
N GLN A 102 -10.50 -4.50 -26.67
CA GLN A 102 -10.88 -5.92 -26.65
C GLN A 102 -9.86 -6.78 -25.90
N HIS A 103 -8.56 -6.51 -26.09
CA HIS A 103 -7.50 -7.19 -25.36
C HIS A 103 -7.55 -6.88 -23.86
N LEU A 104 -7.71 -5.60 -23.49
CA LEU A 104 -7.85 -5.16 -22.10
C LEU A 104 -9.11 -5.75 -21.43
N TYR A 105 -10.24 -5.77 -22.13
CA TYR A 105 -11.47 -6.37 -21.64
C TYR A 105 -11.28 -7.86 -21.33
N SER A 106 -10.64 -8.59 -22.24
CA SER A 106 -10.36 -10.02 -22.09
C SER A 106 -9.44 -10.28 -20.89
N ALA A 107 -8.37 -9.51 -20.75
CA ALA A 107 -7.45 -9.60 -19.61
C ALA A 107 -8.17 -9.36 -18.28
N VAL A 108 -8.94 -8.26 -18.16
CA VAL A 108 -9.71 -7.92 -16.95
C VAL A 108 -10.80 -8.97 -16.66
N SER A 109 -11.39 -9.58 -17.68
CA SER A 109 -12.44 -10.58 -17.52
C SER A 109 -11.91 -11.96 -17.14
N SER A 110 -10.69 -12.28 -17.51
CA SER A 110 -10.02 -13.53 -17.14
C SER A 110 -9.56 -13.56 -15.68
N TYR A 111 -9.39 -12.39 -15.04
CA TYR A 111 -8.88 -12.32 -13.68
C TYR A 111 -9.96 -12.63 -12.64
N PRO A 112 -9.71 -13.54 -11.69
CA PRO A 112 -10.64 -13.88 -10.61
C PRO A 112 -10.84 -12.70 -9.64
N ILE A 113 -12.06 -12.14 -9.61
CA ILE A 113 -12.35 -10.93 -8.81
C ILE A 113 -12.19 -11.17 -7.31
N ASN A 114 -12.50 -12.37 -6.83
CA ASN A 114 -12.32 -12.79 -5.44
C ASN A 114 -10.84 -12.85 -5.00
N GLU A 115 -9.90 -12.88 -5.94
CA GLU A 115 -8.46 -12.78 -5.66
C GLU A 115 -7.97 -11.33 -5.66
N LEU A 116 -8.80 -10.36 -6.05
CA LEU A 116 -8.46 -8.95 -5.97
C LEU A 116 -8.55 -8.46 -4.52
N THR A 117 -7.43 -7.96 -4.02
CA THR A 117 -7.33 -7.39 -2.68
C THR A 117 -6.61 -6.05 -2.72
N TRP A 118 -7.15 -5.08 -1.99
CA TRP A 118 -6.48 -3.79 -1.76
C TRP A 118 -5.30 -3.90 -0.77
N LYS A 119 -5.07 -5.09 -0.20
CA LYS A 119 -3.96 -5.34 0.73
C LYS A 119 -2.61 -5.47 0.04
N ASP A 120 -2.55 -5.58 -1.30
CA ASP A 120 -1.27 -5.48 -2.02
C ASP A 120 -1.01 -4.00 -2.38
N PRO A 121 -0.07 -3.32 -1.71
CA PRO A 121 0.22 -1.91 -1.93
C PRO A 121 0.89 -1.63 -3.30
N LEU A 122 1.54 -2.63 -3.91
CA LEU A 122 2.11 -2.51 -5.26
C LEU A 122 1.01 -2.60 -6.33
N ALA A 123 0.03 -3.50 -6.15
CA ALA A 123 -1.14 -3.60 -7.02
C ALA A 123 -2.16 -2.45 -6.81
N SER A 124 -2.13 -1.82 -5.64
CA SER A 124 -3.05 -0.73 -5.26
C SER A 124 -2.57 0.67 -5.65
N GLN A 125 -1.52 0.79 -6.47
CA GLN A 125 -1.13 2.06 -7.09
C GLN A 125 -2.15 2.44 -8.17
N VAL A 126 -3.35 2.84 -7.74
CA VAL A 126 -4.36 3.40 -8.62
C VAL A 126 -3.90 4.79 -9.01
N ILE A 127 -3.37 4.92 -10.22
CA ILE A 127 -3.16 6.22 -10.83
C ILE A 127 -4.53 6.84 -11.05
N SER A 128 -4.85 7.88 -10.29
CA SER A 128 -6.09 8.64 -10.42
C SER A 128 -6.26 9.11 -11.87
N ASN A 129 -7.49 9.05 -12.40
CA ASN A 129 -7.80 9.63 -13.71
C ASN A 129 -7.68 11.16 -13.76
N LYS A 130 -7.51 11.79 -12.59
CA LYS A 130 -7.21 13.21 -12.38
C LYS A 130 -5.73 13.45 -12.04
N SER A 131 -4.90 12.40 -12.12
CA SER A 131 -3.46 12.54 -11.98
C SER A 131 -2.92 13.25 -13.22
N THR A 132 -1.98 14.16 -13.01
CA THR A 132 -1.26 14.85 -14.08
C THR A 132 -0.62 13.88 -15.08
N ILE A 133 -0.20 12.69 -14.62
CA ILE A 133 0.32 11.63 -15.49
C ILE A 133 -0.75 11.14 -16.48
N VAL A 134 -1.99 10.94 -16.04
CA VAL A 134 -3.09 10.48 -16.91
C VAL A 134 -3.57 11.58 -17.84
N GLU A 135 -3.52 12.84 -17.40
CA GLU A 135 -3.83 14.00 -18.24
C GLU A 135 -2.80 14.17 -19.37
N ASN A 136 -1.52 13.98 -19.07
CA ASN A 136 -0.44 14.05 -20.06
C ASN A 136 -0.51 12.89 -21.07
N LEU A 137 -0.92 11.69 -20.63
CA LEU A 137 -1.14 10.57 -21.55
C LEU A 137 -2.20 10.90 -22.60
N LYS A 138 -3.29 11.59 -22.24
CA LYS A 138 -4.35 11.97 -23.21
C LYS A 138 -3.85 12.91 -24.31
N THR A 139 -2.85 13.74 -24.02
CA THR A 139 -2.29 14.71 -24.97
C THR A 139 -1.35 14.04 -25.98
N ASP A 140 -0.68 12.96 -25.60
CA ASP A 140 0.23 12.24 -26.49
C ASP A 140 -0.47 11.30 -27.48
N TYR A 141 -1.63 10.73 -27.13
CA TYR A 141 -2.41 9.90 -28.08
C TYR A 141 -2.95 10.70 -29.28
N THR A 142 -3.14 12.02 -29.15
CA THR A 142 -3.52 12.88 -30.27
C THR A 142 -2.40 13.09 -31.29
N LYS A 143 -1.13 12.84 -30.94
CA LYS A 143 0.02 13.02 -31.84
C LYS A 143 0.51 11.73 -32.50
N ALA A 144 0.10 10.57 -31.99
CA ALA A 144 0.58 9.27 -32.46
C ALA A 144 -0.25 8.67 -33.61
N PHE A 145 -1.32 9.36 -34.05
CA PHE A 145 -2.24 8.91 -35.11
C PHE A 145 -2.52 9.98 -36.18
N GLU A 146 -1.67 11.01 -36.28
CA GLU A 146 -1.51 11.83 -37.49
C GLU A 146 -0.37 11.26 -38.35
#